data_AF-A0A1H7EXL1-F1
#
_entry.id   AF-A0A1H7EXL1-F1
#
_cell.length_a   1.000
_cell.length_b   1.000
_cell.length_c   1.000
_cell.angle_alpha   90.00
_cell.angle_beta   90.00
_cell.angle_gamma   90.00
#
_symmetry.space_group_name_H-M   'P 1'
#
loop_
_entity.id
_entity.type
_entity.pdbx_description
1 polymer ?
#
loop_
_entity_poly.entity_id
_entity_poly.type
_entity_poly.pdbx_seq_one_letter_code
_entity_poly.pdbx_strand_id
1 'polypeptide(L)'
;MNGNIPEFGLPEGWTCSVELQKSADGCFAGKAELREGRDARCVFVLTQQPTREAAYARAKVHAEQFVAEWALRQRERAAPRLKE
;
A
#
# COMPACT_ATOMS: atom_id res chain seq x y z
N MET A 1 -5.10 -18.77 11.32
CA MET A 1 -5.09 -17.59 12.21
C MET A 1 -5.39 -16.38 11.34
N ASN A 2 -6.66 -15.94 11.27
CA ASN A 2 -7.04 -14.79 10.45
C ASN A 2 -6.77 -13.52 11.26
N GLY A 3 -5.54 -13.01 11.17
CA GLY A 3 -5.23 -11.68 11.67
C GLY A 3 -6.07 -10.68 10.90
N ASN A 4 -6.95 -9.96 11.60
CA ASN A 4 -7.77 -8.89 11.06
C ASN A 4 -6.86 -7.88 10.36
N ILE A 5 -6.79 -7.91 9.03
CA ILE A 5 -6.02 -6.94 8.24
C ILE A 5 -6.79 -5.63 8.36
N PRO A 6 -6.19 -4.54 8.88
CA PRO A 6 -6.91 -3.29 9.00
C PRO A 6 -7.38 -2.85 7.62
N GLU A 7 -8.67 -2.49 7.54
CA GLU A 7 -9.27 -2.07 6.29
C GLU A 7 -8.68 -0.73 5.85
N PHE A 8 -7.94 -0.75 4.74
CA PHE A 8 -7.18 0.40 4.26
C PHE A 8 -8.05 1.46 3.55
N GLY A 9 -9.36 1.23 3.40
CA GLY A 9 -10.27 2.15 2.73
C GLY A 9 -9.93 2.39 1.25
N LEU A 10 -9.30 1.41 0.60
CA LEU A 10 -8.88 1.53 -0.79
C LEU A 10 -10.07 1.41 -1.75
N PRO A 11 -9.99 1.99 -2.96
CA PRO A 11 -11.02 1.84 -3.99
C PRO A 11 -11.29 0.37 -4.32
N GLU A 12 -12.46 0.11 -4.91
CA GLU A 12 -12.83 -1.23 -5.34
C GLU A 12 -11.75 -1.87 -6.22
N GLY A 13 -11.52 -3.17 -6.02
CA GLY A 13 -10.47 -3.92 -6.71
C GLY A 13 -9.08 -3.76 -6.11
N TRP A 14 -8.85 -2.82 -5.20
CA TRP A 14 -7.56 -2.67 -4.52
C TRP A 14 -7.51 -3.41 -3.19
N THR A 15 -6.35 -4.04 -2.93
CA THR A 15 -6.07 -4.70 -1.66
C THR A 15 -4.68 -4.32 -1.18
N CYS A 16 -4.52 -4.23 0.14
CA CYS A 16 -3.25 -4.01 0.80
C CYS A 16 -3.05 -5.08 1.88
N SER A 17 -2.03 -5.92 1.70
CA SER A 17 -1.59 -6.87 2.73
C SER A 17 -0.35 -6.31 3.42
N VAL A 18 -0.30 -6.44 4.75
CA VAL A 18 0.85 -5.96 5.53
C VAL A 18 1.41 -7.08 6.38
N GLU A 19 2.69 -7.34 6.20
CA GLU A 19 3.48 -8.26 6.98
C GLU A 19 4.42 -7.46 7.87
N LEU A 20 4.22 -7.55 9.19
CA LEU A 20 5.07 -6.88 10.18
C LEU A 20 5.83 -7.91 11.02
N GLN A 21 7.09 -7.60 11.28
CA GLN A 21 7.96 -8.31 12.20
C GLN A 21 8.27 -7.38 13.37
N LYS A 22 8.17 -7.92 14.59
CA LYS A 22 8.55 -7.22 15.82
C LYS A 22 10.03 -7.49 16.09
N SER A 23 10.82 -6.44 16.28
CA SER A 23 12.24 -6.55 16.65
C SER A 23 12.42 -6.71 18.18
N ALA A 24 13.63 -7.07 18.60
CA ALA A 24 13.95 -7.35 20.01
C ALA A 24 13.78 -6.13 20.93
N ASP A 25 13.95 -4.92 20.39
CA ASP A 25 13.71 -3.63 21.04
C ASP A 25 12.21 -3.25 21.11
N GLY A 26 11.33 -4.09 20.56
CA GLY A 26 9.89 -3.90 20.59
C GLY A 26 9.31 -3.09 19.43
N CYS A 27 10.14 -2.58 18.51
CA CYS A 27 9.71 -1.88 17.30
C CYS A 27 9.13 -2.85 16.25
N PHE A 28 8.45 -2.29 15.24
CA PHE A 28 7.83 -3.02 14.14
C PHE A 28 8.36 -2.55 12.80
N ALA A 29 8.81 -3.47 11.95
CA ALA A 29 9.22 -3.20 10.57
C ALA A 29 8.61 -4.26 9.65
N GLY A 30 8.63 -4.04 8.34
CA GLY A 30 8.13 -5.06 7.42
C GLY A 30 7.82 -4.53 6.03
N LYS A 31 6.81 -5.11 5.40
CA LYS A 31 6.39 -4.73 4.06
C LYS A 31 4.88 -4.64 3.94
N ALA A 32 4.42 -3.76 3.06
CA ALA A 32 3.04 -3.67 2.62
C ALA A 32 2.97 -3.92 1.11
N GLU A 33 2.17 -4.88 0.67
CA GLU A 33 1.98 -5.19 -0.74
C GLU A 33 0.61 -4.68 -1.20
N LEU A 34 0.62 -3.90 -2.29
CA LEU A 34 -0.56 -3.39 -2.96
C LEU A 34 -0.84 -4.17 -4.23
N ARG A 35 -2.07 -4.63 -4.36
CA ARG A 35 -2.56 -5.35 -5.53
C ARG A 35 -3.84 -4.71 -6.07
N GLU A 36 -3.95 -4.72 -7.39
CA GLU A 36 -5.17 -4.39 -8.12
C GLU A 36 -5.71 -5.69 -8.71
N GLY A 37 -6.78 -6.22 -8.12
CA GLY A 37 -7.27 -7.57 -8.35
C GLY A 37 -6.19 -8.60 -8.04
N ARG A 38 -5.71 -9.30 -9.08
CA ARG A 38 -4.65 -10.31 -8.97
C ARG A 38 -3.26 -9.79 -9.32
N ASP A 39 -3.11 -8.53 -9.72
CA ASP A 39 -1.82 -8.00 -10.12
C ASP A 39 -1.14 -7.28 -8.96
N ALA A 40 0.09 -7.68 -8.63
CA ALA A 40 0.92 -6.90 -7.73
C ALA A 40 1.35 -5.60 -8.42
N ARG A 41 0.98 -4.45 -7.83
CA ARG A 41 1.29 -3.12 -8.38
C ARG A 41 2.43 -2.44 -7.63
N CYS A 42 2.54 -2.67 -6.32
CA CYS A 42 3.59 -2.06 -5.51
C CYS A 42 3.91 -2.89 -4.26
N VAL A 43 5.15 -2.80 -3.78
CA VAL A 43 5.55 -3.25 -2.45
C VAL A 43 6.27 -2.11 -1.76
N PHE A 44 5.78 -1.70 -0.59
CA PHE A 44 6.42 -0.72 0.28
C PHE A 44 7.21 -1.44 1.35
N VAL A 45 8.45 -1.01 1.59
CA VAL A 45 9.22 -1.41 2.76
C VAL A 45 8.93 -0.42 3.89
N LEU A 46 8.40 -0.93 4.99
CA LEU A 46 8.16 -0.16 6.22
C LEU A 46 9.40 -0.27 7.10
N THR A 47 10.11 0.85 7.23
CA THR A 47 11.21 0.98 8.20
C THR A 47 10.67 0.89 9.63
N GLN A 48 11.56 0.68 10.60
CA GLN A 48 11.20 0.53 12.02
C GLN A 48 10.25 1.64 12.49
N GLN A 49 9.13 1.22 13.06
CA GLN A 49 8.13 2.05 13.72
C GLN A 49 8.04 1.67 15.19
N PRO A 50 7.75 2.62 16.08
CA PRO A 50 7.69 2.37 17.52
C PRO A 50 6.55 1.45 17.92
N THR A 51 5.45 1.44 17.15
CA THR A 51 4.27 0.61 17.42
C THR A 51 3.73 -0.04 16.15
N ARG A 52 2.92 -1.09 16.34
CA ARG A 52 2.25 -1.78 15.24
C ARG A 52 1.26 -0.86 14.53
N GLU A 53 0.55 -0.04 15.30
CA GLU A 53 -0.42 0.93 14.82
C GLU A 53 0.26 2.01 13.97
N ALA A 54 1.44 2.47 14.36
CA ALA A 54 2.23 3.43 13.58
C ALA A 54 2.67 2.82 12.23
N ALA A 55 3.05 1.55 12.20
CA ALA A 55 3.35 0.83 10.96
C ALA A 55 2.13 0.71 10.03
N TYR A 56 0.96 0.40 10.58
CA TYR A 56 -0.28 0.37 9.79
C TYR A 56 -0.71 1.74 9.30
N ALA A 57 -0.63 2.78 10.13
CA ALA A 57 -0.95 4.14 9.73
C ALA A 57 -0.06 4.62 8.57
N ARG A 58 1.25 4.33 8.62
CA ARG A 58 2.16 4.61 7.51
C ARG A 58 1.83 3.82 6.26
N ALA A 59 1.58 2.52 6.40
CA ALA A 59 1.17 1.68 5.27
C ALA A 59 -0.09 2.25 4.59
N LYS A 60 -1.04 2.76 5.38
CA LYS A 60 -2.30 3.32 4.87
C LYS A 60 -2.08 4.58 4.05
N VAL A 61 -1.34 5.53 4.62
CA VAL A 61 -1.03 6.79 3.91
C VAL A 61 -0.32 6.50 2.58
N HIS A 62 0.67 5.60 2.58
CA HIS A 62 1.40 5.25 1.35
C HIS A 62 0.55 4.48 0.35
N ALA A 63 -0.34 3.60 0.81
CA ALA A 63 -1.27 2.88 -0.04
C ALA A 63 -2.23 3.84 -0.76
N GLU A 64 -2.88 4.73 -0.01
CA GLU A 64 -3.81 5.74 -0.55
C GLU A 64 -3.11 6.66 -1.57
N GLN A 65 -1.92 7.15 -1.22
CA GLN A 65 -1.11 7.99 -2.13
C GLN A 65 -0.76 7.26 -3.42
N PHE A 66 -0.32 6.00 -3.33
CA PHE A 66 0.02 5.23 -4.52
C PHE A 66 -1.18 4.99 -5.42
N VAL A 67 -2.33 4.62 -4.87
CA VAL A 67 -3.53 4.35 -5.67
C VAL A 67 -4.01 5.62 -6.37
N ALA A 68 -4.00 6.76 -5.69
CA ALA A 68 -4.37 8.05 -6.28
C ALA A 68 -3.45 8.42 -7.46
N GLU A 69 -2.14 8.30 -7.25
CA GLU A 69 -1.12 8.58 -8.26
C GLU A 69 -1.15 7.58 -9.42
N TRP A 70 -1.43 6.30 -9.14
CA TRP A 70 -1.59 5.27 -10.16
C TRP A 70 -2.77 5.60 -11.07
N ALA A 71 -3.94 5.92 -10.50
CA ALA A 71 -5.12 6.29 -11.26
C ALA A 71 -4.88 7.52 -12.14
N LEU A 72 -4.16 8.53 -11.64
CA LEU A 72 -3.77 9.70 -12.43
C LEU A 72 -2.91 9.31 -13.64
N ARG A 73 -1.84 8.52 -13.43
CA ARG A 73 -0.95 8.08 -14.51
C ARG A 73 -1.65 7.21 -15.55
N GLN A 74 -2.62 6.39 -15.15
CA GLN A 74 -3.40 5.59 -16.12
C GLN A 74 -4.25 6.48 -17.02
N ARG A 75 -4.86 7.55 -16.48
CA ARG A 75 -5.61 8.53 -17.28
C ARG A 75 -4.73 9.24 -18.29
N GLU A 76 -3.53 9.67 -17.88
CA GLU A 76 -2.57 10.31 -18.78
C GLU A 76 -2.12 9.36 -19.90
N ARG A 77 -1.91 8.08 -19.59
CA ARG A 77 -1.55 7.05 -20.59
C ARG A 77 -2.68 6.73 -21.56
N ALA A 78 -3.92 6.81 -21.11
CA ALA A 78 -5.10 6.57 -21.93
C ALA A 78 -5.48 7.77 -22.81
N ALA A 79 -4.96 8.96 -22.54
CA ALA A 79 -5.20 10.14 -23.37
C ALA A 79 -4.59 9.95 -24.77
N PRO A 80 -5.36 10.18 -25.86
CA PRO A 80 -4.82 10.07 -27.20
C PRO A 80 -3.71 11.11 -27.37
N ARG A 81 -2.52 10.65 -27.77
CA ARG A 81 -1.47 11.55 -28.25
C ARG A 81 -1.99 12.25 -29.50
N LEU A 82 -2.44 13.50 -29.38
CA LEU A 82 -2.67 14.35 -30.53
C LEU A 82 -1.33 14.43 -31.28
N LYS A 83 -1.27 13.84 -32.48
CA LYS A 83 -0.18 14.10 -33.41
C LYS A 83 -0.48 15.44 -34.05
N GLU A 84 0.40 16.41 -33.82
CA GLU A 84 0.49 17.66 -34.58
C GLU A 84 0.94 17.40 -36.03
#